data_AF-A0A0S7ZF24-F1
#
_entry.id   AF-A0A0S7ZF24-F1
#
_cell.length_a   1.000
_cell.length_b   1.000
_cell.length_c   1.000
_cell.angle_alpha   90.00
_cell.angle_beta   90.00
_cell.angle_gamma   90.00
#
_symmetry.space_group_name_H-M   'P 1'
#
loop_
_entity.id
_entity.type
_entity.pdbx_description
1 polymer ?
#
loop_
_entity_poly.entity_id
_entity_poly.type
_entity_poly.pdbx_seq_one_letter_code
_entity_poly.pdbx_strand_id
1 'polypeptide(L)'
;MAAPPTDTLIKASSDAVYYHAADGKRYVFPNQKTYQSWFSDFSGVVTVTDTELASLPLGGNVTYRPGIRMIKIVSDPKVYAVARGGVLRWVSSETVARTLYGEAWNTLIDDVSDAFFVNYTMGAPITEPAEFSPDTEATAARTINANRGLLTGPNPRLADTAPPRVSAPCACHSATPPPETPAENPEDQWRQFALNHINQIRAEHGRPPLAMNALLNEIAMAHSKDMAFNIREMSHDGSLGETSPERIKQGKVPDLDRPGQFTYLPYPANIGWAGENVGRRYLSMFGGDVEAAIIHQHEWFMDEPEDQGHNHRTTMLSSLAPFNEIGIGIYRDDTDIIWITEDYISR
;
A
#
# COMPACT_ATOMS: atom_id res chain seq x y z
N MET A 1 -26.79 9.74 28.83
CA MET A 1 -26.17 8.65 28.05
C MET A 1 -25.00 9.24 27.29
N ALA A 2 -23.91 8.51 27.12
CA ALA A 2 -22.76 8.98 26.34
C ALA A 2 -23.18 9.15 24.87
N ALA A 3 -22.66 10.17 24.19
CA ALA A 3 -22.93 10.33 22.77
C ALA A 3 -22.37 9.13 21.98
N PRO A 4 -23.03 8.70 20.88
CA PRO A 4 -22.50 7.64 20.02
C PRO A 4 -21.07 7.96 19.57
N PRO A 5 -20.18 6.95 19.45
CA PRO A 5 -18.82 7.19 18.96
C PRO A 5 -18.87 7.80 17.55
N THR A 6 -18.03 8.81 17.29
CA THR A 6 -17.85 9.41 15.96
C THR A 6 -16.83 8.62 15.14
N ASP A 7 -16.80 8.89 13.84
CA ASP A 7 -15.93 8.23 12.86
C ASP A 7 -16.15 6.71 12.79
N THR A 8 -17.42 6.31 12.87
CA THR A 8 -17.80 4.89 12.96
C THR A 8 -19.10 4.58 12.23
N LEU A 9 -19.33 3.30 12.01
CA LEU A 9 -20.58 2.79 11.46
C LEU A 9 -21.55 2.53 12.60
N ILE A 10 -22.79 2.99 12.45
CA ILE A 10 -23.85 2.81 13.45
C ILE A 10 -25.13 2.26 12.82
N LYS A 11 -25.89 1.51 13.60
CA LYS A 11 -27.28 1.13 13.29
C LYS A 11 -28.14 1.20 14.54
N ALA A 12 -29.46 1.30 14.35
CA ALA A 12 -30.41 1.18 15.45
C ALA A 12 -31.27 -0.09 15.29
N SER A 13 -32.57 -0.03 15.59
CA SER A 13 -33.47 -1.18 15.49
C SER A 13 -33.62 -1.70 14.04
N SER A 14 -33.60 -0.81 13.05
CA SER A 14 -33.64 -1.18 11.63
C SER A 14 -32.29 -1.71 11.10
N ASP A 15 -32.31 -2.34 9.93
CA ASP A 15 -31.10 -2.81 9.23
C ASP A 15 -30.33 -1.70 8.50
N ALA A 16 -30.85 -0.47 8.48
CA ALA A 16 -30.14 0.66 7.88
C ALA A 16 -28.87 1.00 8.67
N VAL A 17 -27.74 1.00 7.96
CA VAL A 17 -26.44 1.43 8.49
C VAL A 17 -26.19 2.89 8.11
N TYR A 18 -25.59 3.63 9.03
CA TYR A 18 -25.20 5.02 8.87
C TYR A 18 -23.73 5.18 9.25
N TYR A 19 -23.08 6.19 8.70
CA TYR A 19 -21.76 6.63 9.18
C TYR A 19 -21.93 7.86 10.09
N HIS A 20 -21.53 7.75 11.35
CA HIS A 20 -21.49 8.90 12.25
C HIS A 20 -20.14 9.60 12.08
N ALA A 21 -20.14 10.77 11.46
CA ALA A 21 -18.93 11.50 11.12
C ALA A 21 -18.41 12.36 12.28
N ALA A 22 -17.21 12.91 12.12
CA ALA A 22 -16.59 13.78 13.12
C ALA A 22 -17.30 15.14 13.28
N ASP A 23 -18.15 15.52 12.34
CA ASP A 23 -19.00 16.73 12.41
C ASP A 23 -20.28 16.53 13.25
N GLY A 24 -20.46 15.35 13.87
CA GLY A 24 -21.61 14.99 14.69
C GLY A 24 -22.87 14.64 13.89
N LYS A 25 -22.77 14.53 12.56
CA LYS A 25 -23.90 14.17 11.69
C LYS A 25 -23.83 12.70 11.32
N ARG A 26 -24.99 12.12 11.03
CA ARG A 26 -25.10 10.78 10.44
C ARG A 26 -25.25 10.90 8.92
N TYR A 27 -24.47 10.12 8.19
CA TYR A 27 -24.49 10.02 6.74
C TYR A 27 -25.11 8.71 6.31
N VAL A 28 -25.95 8.76 5.28
CA VAL A 28 -26.77 7.63 4.83
C VAL A 28 -26.06 6.90 3.69
N PHE A 29 -26.02 5.58 3.72
CA PHE A 29 -25.67 4.78 2.54
C PHE A 29 -26.91 4.64 1.66
N PRO A 30 -26.94 5.18 0.42
CA PRO A 30 -28.13 5.15 -0.42
C PRO A 30 -28.58 3.74 -0.82
N ASN A 31 -27.62 2.82 -0.93
CA ASN A 31 -27.86 1.42 -1.23
C ASN A 31 -26.70 0.56 -0.70
N GLN A 32 -26.91 -0.76 -0.71
CA GLN A 32 -25.92 -1.74 -0.25
C GLN A 32 -24.63 -1.70 -1.07
N LYS A 33 -24.70 -1.46 -2.38
CA LYS A 33 -23.49 -1.41 -3.23
C LYS A 33 -22.58 -0.23 -2.88
N THR A 34 -23.14 0.90 -2.48
CA THR A 34 -22.37 2.04 -1.96
C THR A 34 -21.64 1.63 -0.70
N TYR A 35 -22.31 0.96 0.25
CA TYR A 35 -21.66 0.43 1.45
C TYR A 35 -20.53 -0.54 1.10
N GLN A 36 -20.78 -1.48 0.19
CA GLN A 36 -19.81 -2.49 -0.26
C GLN A 36 -18.64 -1.93 -1.05
N SER A 37 -18.71 -0.69 -1.53
CA SER A 37 -17.55 0.01 -2.08
C SER A 37 -16.58 0.48 -1.00
N TRP A 38 -17.03 0.59 0.26
CA TRP A 38 -16.21 0.99 1.41
C TRP A 38 -15.81 -0.20 2.28
N PHE A 39 -16.76 -1.06 2.62
CA PHE A 39 -16.60 -2.14 3.59
C PHE A 39 -17.07 -3.49 3.04
N SER A 40 -16.25 -4.51 3.23
CA SER A 40 -16.47 -5.89 2.76
C SER A 40 -17.60 -6.60 3.50
N ASP A 41 -17.81 -6.27 4.77
CA ASP A 41 -18.86 -6.83 5.61
C ASP A 41 -19.43 -5.82 6.62
N PHE A 42 -20.31 -6.26 7.51
CA PHE A 42 -20.91 -5.45 8.58
C PHE A 42 -20.13 -5.50 9.91
N SER A 43 -18.88 -6.00 9.88
CA SER A 43 -18.02 -5.96 11.05
C SER A 43 -17.70 -4.50 11.41
N GLY A 44 -17.73 -4.22 12.71
CA GLY A 44 -17.52 -2.87 13.24
C GLY A 44 -18.73 -1.94 13.20
N VAL A 45 -19.92 -2.41 12.80
CA VAL A 45 -21.16 -1.64 12.97
C VAL A 45 -21.59 -1.65 14.43
N VAL A 46 -21.64 -0.47 15.05
CA VAL A 46 -22.05 -0.27 16.44
C VAL A 46 -23.57 -0.12 16.53
N THR A 47 -24.20 -0.84 17.45
CA THR A 47 -25.64 -0.67 17.71
C THR A 47 -25.87 0.47 18.70
N VAL A 48 -26.76 1.39 18.33
CA VAL A 48 -27.23 2.51 19.17
C VAL A 48 -28.75 2.42 19.35
N THR A 49 -29.31 3.16 20.31
CA THR A 49 -30.76 3.25 20.47
C THR A 49 -31.39 4.09 19.34
N ASP A 50 -32.68 3.87 19.06
CA ASP A 50 -33.41 4.68 18.08
C ASP A 50 -33.42 6.17 18.46
N THR A 51 -33.50 6.47 19.75
CA THR A 51 -33.43 7.85 20.28
C THR A 51 -32.07 8.48 20.05
N GLU A 52 -30.98 7.74 20.29
CA GLU A 52 -29.61 8.24 20.01
C GLU A 52 -29.45 8.49 18.52
N LEU A 53 -29.83 7.52 17.67
CA LEU A 53 -29.76 7.67 16.22
C LEU A 53 -30.56 8.90 15.79
N ALA A 54 -31.81 9.05 16.24
CA ALA A 54 -32.70 10.17 15.90
C ALA A 54 -32.18 11.54 16.35
N SER A 55 -31.33 11.60 17.37
CA SER A 55 -30.73 12.86 17.82
C SER A 55 -29.59 13.36 16.91
N LEU A 56 -29.02 12.48 16.07
CA LEU A 56 -27.96 12.84 15.12
C LEU A 56 -28.56 13.44 13.83
N PRO A 57 -28.22 14.69 13.46
CA PRO A 57 -28.70 15.32 12.23
C PRO A 57 -28.21 14.58 10.97
N LEU A 58 -28.98 14.64 9.89
CA LEU A 58 -28.55 14.12 8.59
C LEU A 58 -27.48 15.04 7.96
N GLY A 59 -26.35 14.45 7.56
CA GLY A 59 -25.27 15.13 6.84
C GLY A 59 -25.36 15.02 5.31
N GLY A 60 -26.21 14.14 4.81
CA GLY A 60 -26.34 13.80 3.40
C GLY A 60 -26.01 12.33 3.15
N ASN A 61 -25.74 12.01 1.89
CA ASN A 61 -25.45 10.65 1.45
C ASN A 61 -23.94 10.40 1.38
N VAL A 62 -23.54 9.18 1.72
CA VAL A 62 -22.23 8.63 1.39
C VAL A 62 -22.18 8.35 -0.11
N THR A 63 -21.10 8.73 -0.77
CA THR A 63 -20.82 8.40 -2.18
C THR A 63 -20.05 7.09 -2.27
N TYR A 64 -19.98 6.49 -3.46
CA TYR A 64 -19.08 5.38 -3.72
C TYR A 64 -17.65 5.73 -3.33
N ARG A 65 -16.91 4.73 -2.84
CA ARG A 65 -15.51 4.93 -2.48
C ARG A 65 -14.68 5.18 -3.74
N PRO A 66 -13.83 6.22 -3.73
CA PRO A 66 -12.94 6.50 -4.85
C PRO A 66 -12.05 5.31 -5.22
N GLY A 67 -11.87 5.08 -6.52
CA GLY A 67 -10.98 4.03 -7.04
C GLY A 67 -11.49 2.58 -6.96
N ILE A 68 -12.62 2.29 -6.31
CA ILE A 68 -13.05 0.89 -6.10
C ILE A 68 -13.99 0.37 -7.18
N ARG A 69 -14.99 1.17 -7.53
CA ARG A 69 -15.98 0.85 -8.58
C ARG A 69 -16.08 2.00 -9.55
N MET A 70 -16.44 1.69 -10.79
CA MET A 70 -16.99 2.68 -11.71
C MET A 70 -18.49 2.71 -11.55
N ILE A 71 -19.10 3.83 -11.92
CA ILE A 71 -20.54 3.99 -11.90
C ILE A 71 -21.08 4.54 -13.20
N LYS A 72 -22.35 4.29 -13.46
CA LYS A 72 -23.11 4.92 -14.53
C LYS A 72 -24.56 5.14 -14.13
N ILE A 73 -25.30 5.85 -14.98
CA ILE A 73 -26.76 5.90 -14.94
C ILE A 73 -27.31 5.17 -16.17
N VAL A 74 -28.53 4.66 -16.09
CA VAL A 74 -29.13 3.91 -17.21
C VAL A 74 -29.41 4.82 -18.42
N SER A 75 -29.67 6.10 -18.16
CA SER A 75 -30.03 7.14 -19.14
C SER A 75 -28.83 7.68 -19.96
N ASP A 76 -27.59 7.40 -19.54
CA ASP A 76 -26.36 7.86 -20.20
C ASP A 76 -25.41 6.67 -20.42
N PRO A 77 -24.94 6.41 -21.66
CA PRO A 77 -23.99 5.32 -21.90
C PRO A 77 -22.62 5.52 -21.24
N LYS A 78 -22.27 6.73 -20.78
CA LYS A 78 -20.96 7.02 -20.18
C LYS A 78 -20.74 6.30 -18.86
N VAL A 79 -19.49 5.87 -18.67
CA VAL A 79 -19.01 5.21 -17.45
C VAL A 79 -18.04 6.16 -16.76
N TYR A 80 -18.19 6.31 -15.45
CA TYR A 80 -17.43 7.27 -14.66
C TYR A 80 -16.61 6.54 -13.60
N ALA A 81 -15.33 6.89 -13.51
CA ALA A 81 -14.52 6.57 -12.34
C ALA A 81 -14.85 7.57 -11.22
N VAL A 82 -14.85 7.07 -9.98
CA VAL A 82 -15.11 7.91 -8.80
C VAL A 82 -13.77 8.38 -8.24
N ALA A 83 -13.56 9.69 -8.24
CA ALA A 83 -12.46 10.38 -7.58
C ALA A 83 -12.87 10.91 -6.19
N ARG A 84 -11.88 11.26 -5.39
CA ARG A 84 -12.02 11.83 -4.05
C ARG A 84 -12.98 13.02 -4.05
N GLY A 85 -13.79 13.09 -3.00
CA GLY A 85 -14.82 14.12 -2.85
C GLY A 85 -16.13 13.80 -3.57
N GLY A 86 -16.28 12.60 -4.14
CA GLY A 86 -17.45 12.26 -4.94
C GLY A 86 -17.44 12.95 -6.30
N VAL A 87 -16.26 13.04 -6.92
CA VAL A 87 -16.09 13.60 -8.26
C VAL A 87 -16.18 12.47 -9.29
N LEU A 88 -17.03 12.62 -10.30
CA LEU A 88 -17.14 11.69 -11.41
C LEU A 88 -16.28 12.16 -12.56
N ARG A 89 -15.37 11.28 -12.98
CA ARG A 89 -14.51 11.50 -14.13
C ARG A 89 -14.87 10.52 -15.22
N TRP A 90 -15.33 11.04 -16.35
CA TRP A 90 -15.76 10.21 -17.48
C TRP A 90 -14.56 9.45 -18.05
N VAL A 91 -14.64 8.13 -18.09
CA VAL A 91 -13.64 7.28 -18.74
C VAL A 91 -13.93 7.25 -20.24
N SER A 92 -13.06 7.87 -21.04
CA SER A 92 -13.39 8.21 -22.43
C SER A 92 -13.44 7.01 -23.38
N SER A 93 -12.82 5.88 -23.02
CA SER A 93 -12.76 4.67 -23.85
C SER A 93 -12.65 3.38 -23.04
N GLU A 94 -13.01 2.25 -23.65
CA GLU A 94 -12.81 0.92 -23.05
C GLU A 94 -11.33 0.61 -22.79
N THR A 95 -10.43 1.11 -23.64
CA THR A 95 -8.98 0.92 -23.45
C THR A 95 -8.53 1.55 -22.14
N VAL A 96 -8.92 2.82 -21.90
CA VAL A 96 -8.64 3.49 -20.62
C VAL A 96 -9.27 2.73 -19.46
N ALA A 97 -10.50 2.26 -19.60
CA ALA A 97 -11.18 1.49 -18.55
C ALA A 97 -10.45 0.18 -18.21
N ARG A 98 -9.99 -0.57 -19.22
CA ARG A 98 -9.21 -1.81 -19.03
C ARG A 98 -7.87 -1.53 -18.38
N THR A 99 -7.18 -0.47 -18.81
CA THR A 99 -5.88 -0.11 -18.22
C THR A 99 -6.01 0.28 -16.76
N LEU A 100 -7.10 0.94 -16.36
CA LEU A 100 -7.31 1.40 -14.99
C LEU A 100 -7.91 0.32 -14.08
N TYR A 101 -8.87 -0.45 -14.57
CA TYR A 101 -9.70 -1.35 -13.75
C TYR A 101 -9.58 -2.84 -14.15
N GLY A 102 -8.72 -3.18 -15.12
CA GLY A 102 -8.44 -4.55 -15.54
C GLY A 102 -9.30 -5.02 -16.71
N GLU A 103 -8.99 -6.19 -17.29
CA GLU A 103 -9.78 -6.75 -18.40
C GLU A 103 -11.26 -6.96 -18.02
N ALA A 104 -11.53 -7.21 -16.74
CA ALA A 104 -12.88 -7.35 -16.18
C ALA A 104 -13.51 -6.02 -15.73
N TRP A 105 -13.01 -4.86 -16.18
CA TRP A 105 -13.51 -3.52 -15.82
C TRP A 105 -15.04 -3.39 -15.94
N ASN A 106 -15.63 -4.03 -16.95
CA ASN A 106 -17.07 -4.00 -17.20
C ASN A 106 -17.90 -4.67 -16.09
N THR A 107 -17.30 -5.56 -15.29
CA THR A 107 -17.92 -6.18 -14.11
C THR A 107 -17.83 -5.31 -12.86
N LEU A 108 -17.08 -4.22 -12.93
CA LEU A 108 -16.81 -3.28 -11.85
C LEU A 108 -17.64 -1.99 -11.99
N ILE A 109 -18.61 -1.99 -12.91
CA ILE A 109 -19.54 -0.91 -13.14
C ILE A 109 -20.84 -1.19 -12.38
N ASP A 110 -21.24 -0.24 -11.55
CA ASP A 110 -22.55 -0.25 -10.92
C ASP A 110 -23.48 0.81 -11.51
N ASP A 111 -24.73 0.44 -11.76
CA ASP A 111 -25.79 1.40 -12.03
C ASP A 111 -26.18 2.14 -10.75
N VAL A 112 -26.19 3.47 -10.85
CA VAL A 112 -26.68 4.38 -9.82
C VAL A 112 -27.96 5.02 -10.34
N SER A 113 -28.98 5.13 -9.48
CA SER A 113 -30.21 5.85 -9.82
C SER A 113 -29.93 7.34 -10.04
N ASP A 114 -30.62 7.97 -10.99
CA ASP A 114 -30.55 9.41 -11.26
C ASP A 114 -30.74 10.25 -9.96
N ALA A 115 -31.60 9.78 -9.05
CA ALA A 115 -31.86 10.43 -7.76
C ALA A 115 -30.67 10.45 -6.80
N PHE A 116 -29.69 9.55 -6.96
CA PHE A 116 -28.46 9.52 -6.17
C PHE A 116 -27.24 9.99 -6.96
N PHE A 117 -27.35 10.11 -8.28
CA PHE A 117 -26.30 10.64 -9.13
C PHE A 117 -26.04 12.14 -8.87
N VAL A 118 -27.07 12.86 -8.41
CA VAL A 118 -26.96 14.27 -7.96
C VAL A 118 -26.07 14.46 -6.72
N ASN A 119 -25.68 13.39 -6.01
CA ASN A 119 -24.75 13.48 -4.89
C ASN A 119 -23.29 13.71 -5.35
N TYR A 120 -23.02 13.63 -6.65
CA TYR A 120 -21.69 13.74 -7.22
C TYR A 120 -21.50 15.05 -7.99
N THR A 121 -20.24 15.42 -8.21
CA THR A 121 -19.85 16.54 -9.07
C THR A 121 -19.09 16.03 -10.29
N MET A 122 -19.16 16.75 -11.41
CA MET A 122 -18.44 16.35 -12.63
C MET A 122 -17.02 16.92 -12.62
N GLY A 123 -16.04 16.07 -12.87
CA GLY A 123 -14.63 16.44 -13.06
C GLY A 123 -14.19 16.39 -14.53
N ALA A 124 -12.91 16.66 -14.75
CA ALA A 124 -12.30 16.46 -16.07
C ALA A 124 -12.41 14.98 -16.50
N PRO A 125 -12.64 14.70 -17.80
CA PRO A 125 -12.61 13.33 -18.29
C PRO A 125 -11.23 12.70 -18.05
N ILE A 126 -11.19 11.37 -18.19
CA ILE A 126 -9.97 10.59 -18.20
C ILE A 126 -9.78 10.17 -19.65
N THR A 127 -8.95 10.92 -20.36
CA THR A 127 -8.63 10.65 -21.76
C THR A 127 -7.46 9.70 -21.91
N GLU A 128 -6.56 9.67 -20.92
CA GLU A 128 -5.42 8.77 -20.86
C GLU A 128 -5.29 8.14 -19.48
N PRO A 129 -4.77 6.90 -19.37
CA PRO A 129 -4.67 6.20 -18.09
C PRO A 129 -3.84 6.95 -17.03
N ALA A 130 -2.83 7.71 -17.43
CA ALA A 130 -1.99 8.47 -16.50
C ALA A 130 -2.74 9.57 -15.74
N GLU A 131 -3.91 10.00 -16.21
CA GLU A 131 -4.70 11.08 -15.60
C GLU A 131 -5.48 10.65 -14.36
N PHE A 132 -5.54 9.35 -14.07
CA PHE A 132 -6.30 8.78 -12.97
C PHE A 132 -5.64 7.51 -12.43
N SER A 133 -5.53 7.39 -11.11
CA SER A 133 -5.02 6.19 -10.46
C SER A 133 -6.05 5.71 -9.43
N PRO A 134 -6.71 4.55 -9.65
CA PRO A 134 -7.64 3.98 -8.67
C PRO A 134 -7.00 3.81 -7.28
N ASP A 135 -5.74 3.38 -7.22
CA ASP A 135 -4.98 3.23 -5.98
C ASP A 135 -4.71 4.55 -5.26
N THR A 136 -4.33 5.60 -6.00
CA THR A 136 -4.14 6.94 -5.43
C THR A 136 -5.44 7.46 -4.83
N GLU A 137 -6.55 7.29 -5.55
CA GLU A 137 -7.88 7.73 -5.11
C GLU A 137 -8.34 6.96 -3.86
N ALA A 138 -8.16 5.63 -3.85
CA ALA A 138 -8.51 4.79 -2.71
C ALA A 138 -7.65 5.09 -1.46
N THR A 139 -6.36 5.38 -1.64
CA THR A 139 -5.42 5.74 -0.59
C THR A 139 -5.73 7.12 0.01
N ALA A 140 -6.16 8.07 -0.83
CA ALA A 140 -6.60 9.37 -0.36
C ALA A 140 -7.97 9.32 0.37
N ALA A 141 -8.71 8.22 0.21
CA ALA A 141 -10.05 8.00 0.76
C ALA A 141 -10.12 6.75 1.65
N ARG A 142 -9.23 6.66 2.65
CA ARG A 142 -9.23 5.57 3.65
C ARG A 142 -10.39 5.63 4.65
N THR A 143 -11.05 6.78 4.78
CA THR A 143 -12.23 6.98 5.63
C THR A 143 -13.26 7.85 4.91
N ILE A 144 -14.53 7.74 5.32
CA ILE A 144 -15.60 8.60 4.77
C ILE A 144 -15.32 10.07 5.14
N ASN A 145 -14.82 10.34 6.36
CA ASN A 145 -14.35 11.68 6.74
C ASN A 145 -13.29 12.23 5.77
N ALA A 146 -12.23 11.47 5.48
CA ALA A 146 -11.14 11.91 4.59
C ALA A 146 -11.62 12.20 3.16
N ASN A 147 -12.55 11.39 2.64
CA ASN A 147 -13.18 11.62 1.34
C ASN A 147 -14.06 12.88 1.33
N ARG A 148 -14.68 13.23 2.46
CA ARG A 148 -15.50 14.44 2.60
C ARG A 148 -14.72 15.68 3.02
N GLY A 149 -13.39 15.58 3.20
CA GLY A 149 -12.56 16.67 3.69
C GLY A 149 -12.82 17.04 5.16
N LEU A 150 -13.36 16.11 5.94
CA LEU A 150 -13.53 16.24 7.38
C LEU A 150 -12.27 15.73 8.11
N LEU A 151 -11.99 16.30 9.28
CA LEU A 151 -10.93 15.80 10.16
C LEU A 151 -11.30 14.40 10.66
N THR A 152 -10.33 13.48 10.63
CA THR A 152 -10.50 12.12 11.14
C THR A 152 -10.30 12.08 12.65
N GLY A 153 -11.13 11.30 13.34
CA GLY A 153 -10.96 11.04 14.76
C GLY A 153 -9.71 10.19 15.04
N PRO A 154 -9.36 9.98 16.33
CA PRO A 154 -8.19 9.20 16.72
C PRO A 154 -8.31 7.71 16.37
N ASN A 155 -9.53 7.16 16.30
CA ASN A 155 -9.80 5.75 15.99
C ASN A 155 -10.87 5.63 14.89
N PRO A 156 -10.55 6.01 13.65
CA PRO A 156 -11.53 6.05 12.58
C PRO A 156 -11.83 4.64 12.04
N ARG A 157 -13.08 4.38 11.61
CA ARG A 157 -13.40 3.18 10.83
C ARG A 157 -12.78 3.30 9.43
N LEU A 158 -11.68 2.57 9.24
CA LEU A 158 -11.00 2.46 7.95
C LEU A 158 -11.81 1.61 6.96
N ALA A 159 -11.80 2.02 5.71
CA ALA A 159 -12.24 1.19 4.58
C ALA A 159 -11.34 -0.05 4.43
N ASP A 160 -11.92 -1.18 4.08
CA ASP A 160 -11.22 -2.48 3.92
C ASP A 160 -11.39 -3.08 2.51
N THR A 161 -11.92 -2.28 1.59
CA THR A 161 -11.97 -2.59 0.15
C THR A 161 -10.67 -2.19 -0.54
N ALA A 162 -10.38 -2.80 -1.68
CA ALA A 162 -9.21 -2.45 -2.49
C ALA A 162 -9.61 -2.20 -3.95
N PRO A 163 -8.87 -1.36 -4.70
CA PRO A 163 -9.05 -1.24 -6.13
C PRO A 163 -8.89 -2.58 -6.85
N PRO A 164 -9.52 -2.74 -8.01
CA PRO A 164 -9.40 -3.95 -8.80
C PRO A 164 -8.00 -4.06 -9.42
N ARG A 165 -7.40 -5.25 -9.29
CA ARG A 165 -6.04 -5.52 -9.78
C ARG A 165 -6.04 -5.61 -11.31
N VAL A 166 -5.26 -4.76 -11.96
CA VAL A 166 -4.97 -4.85 -13.39
C VAL A 166 -3.81 -5.84 -13.56
N SER A 167 -4.10 -7.03 -14.06
CA SER A 167 -3.07 -8.01 -14.42
C SER A 167 -2.24 -7.46 -15.59
N ALA A 168 -0.96 -7.15 -15.36
CA ALA A 168 -0.05 -6.74 -16.43
C ALA A 168 0.20 -7.91 -17.41
N PRO A 169 0.14 -7.72 -18.74
CA PRO A 169 0.60 -8.72 -19.70
C PRO A 169 2.13 -8.77 -19.71
N CYS A 170 2.69 -9.99 -19.84
CA CYS A 170 4.11 -10.24 -20.07
C CYS A 170 4.69 -9.35 -21.18
N ALA A 171 5.86 -8.75 -20.90
CA ALA A 171 6.58 -7.87 -21.80
C ALA A 171 7.16 -8.59 -23.03
N CYS A 172 7.03 -7.97 -24.21
CA CYS A 172 8.05 -8.05 -25.26
C CYS A 172 8.41 -6.63 -25.72
N HIS A 173 9.69 -6.28 -25.57
CA HIS A 173 10.25 -4.98 -25.95
C HIS A 173 10.56 -4.93 -27.45
N SER A 174 10.27 -3.80 -28.10
CA SER A 174 11.20 -3.07 -28.99
C SER A 174 10.57 -1.76 -29.49
N ALA A 175 11.09 -0.63 -28.99
CA ALA A 175 11.45 0.60 -29.73
C ALA A 175 11.43 1.81 -28.77
N THR A 176 12.55 2.53 -28.72
CA THR A 176 12.89 3.61 -27.78
C THR A 176 12.12 4.92 -28.05
N PRO A 177 11.69 5.66 -27.01
CA PRO A 177 11.45 7.10 -27.08
C PRO A 177 12.36 7.92 -26.12
N PRO A 178 12.39 9.27 -26.27
CA PRO A 178 13.38 10.19 -25.69
C PRO A 178 13.05 10.62 -24.23
N PRO A 179 13.91 11.39 -23.54
CA PRO A 179 14.12 11.24 -22.10
C PRO A 179 13.06 11.96 -21.23
N GLU A 180 12.45 11.20 -20.33
CA GLU A 180 11.62 11.69 -19.22
C GLU A 180 12.39 11.65 -17.89
N THR A 181 12.20 12.67 -17.06
CA THR A 181 12.49 12.63 -15.61
C THR A 181 11.66 11.52 -14.92
N PRO A 182 12.19 10.83 -13.89
CA PRO A 182 11.96 9.40 -13.68
C PRO A 182 10.58 9.05 -13.11
N ALA A 183 9.94 8.03 -13.68
CA ALA A 183 8.83 7.29 -13.06
C ALA A 183 9.32 6.61 -11.77
N GLU A 184 8.60 6.76 -10.66
CA GLU A 184 8.93 6.07 -9.39
C GLU A 184 8.90 4.55 -9.60
N ASN A 185 10.04 3.91 -9.36
CA ASN A 185 10.23 2.47 -9.48
C ASN A 185 9.31 1.76 -8.45
N PRO A 186 8.54 0.72 -8.82
CA PRO A 186 7.74 -0.06 -7.85
C PRO A 186 8.56 -0.54 -6.64
N GLU A 187 9.85 -0.81 -6.84
CA GLU A 187 10.79 -1.15 -5.76
C GLU A 187 10.93 -0.01 -4.73
N ASP A 188 10.84 1.26 -5.15
CA ASP A 188 10.88 2.43 -4.27
C ASP A 188 9.62 2.52 -3.40
N GLN A 189 8.46 2.18 -3.95
CA GLN A 189 7.19 2.15 -3.22
C GLN A 189 7.19 1.03 -2.17
N TRP A 190 7.56 -0.19 -2.56
CA TRP A 190 7.66 -1.31 -1.62
C TRP A 190 8.69 -1.05 -0.53
N ARG A 191 9.82 -0.43 -0.89
CA ARG A 191 10.82 0.01 0.07
C ARG A 191 10.26 1.01 1.08
N GLN A 192 9.52 2.01 0.62
CA GLN A 192 8.91 2.98 1.52
C GLN A 192 7.84 2.34 2.42
N PHE A 193 7.06 1.40 1.88
CA PHE A 193 6.12 0.60 2.64
C PHE A 193 6.82 -0.23 3.73
N ALA A 194 7.89 -0.95 3.38
CA ALA A 194 8.68 -1.75 4.30
C ALA A 194 9.25 -0.89 5.43
N LEU A 195 9.85 0.27 5.12
CA LEU A 195 10.33 1.19 6.15
C LEU A 195 9.21 1.63 7.10
N ASN A 196 8.04 1.98 6.56
CA ASN A 196 6.90 2.40 7.37
C ASN A 196 6.44 1.29 8.32
N HIS A 197 6.39 0.03 7.84
CA HIS A 197 6.01 -1.11 8.66
C HIS A 197 7.07 -1.43 9.74
N ILE A 198 8.36 -1.40 9.39
CA ILE A 198 9.47 -1.55 10.36
C ILE A 198 9.37 -0.46 11.44
N ASN A 199 9.14 0.79 11.05
CA ASN A 199 9.04 1.90 11.99
C ASN A 199 7.78 1.82 12.87
N GLN A 200 6.69 1.25 12.37
CA GLN A 200 5.52 0.93 13.17
C GLN A 200 5.86 -0.12 14.25
N ILE A 201 6.48 -1.25 13.85
CA ILE A 201 6.92 -2.30 14.77
C ILE A 201 7.87 -1.74 15.83
N ARG A 202 8.83 -0.91 15.42
CA ARG A 202 9.77 -0.25 16.33
C ARG A 202 9.05 0.66 17.32
N ALA A 203 8.07 1.44 16.88
CA ALA A 203 7.27 2.30 17.75
C ALA A 203 6.47 1.50 18.79
N GLU A 204 5.88 0.37 18.40
CA GLU A 204 5.18 -0.56 19.30
C GLU A 204 6.10 -1.13 20.39
N HIS A 205 7.41 -1.23 20.10
CA HIS A 205 8.45 -1.66 21.04
C HIS A 205 9.21 -0.51 21.70
N GLY A 206 8.72 0.73 21.58
CA GLY A 206 9.33 1.92 22.20
C GLY A 206 10.71 2.30 21.63
N ARG A 207 11.01 1.89 20.39
CA ARG A 207 12.26 2.18 19.68
C ARG A 207 12.08 3.40 18.76
N PRO A 208 13.11 4.26 18.59
CA PRO A 208 13.06 5.38 17.66
C PRO A 208 12.99 4.89 16.21
N PRO A 209 12.37 5.65 15.29
CA PRO A 209 12.30 5.26 13.88
C PRO A 209 13.69 5.25 13.23
N LEU A 210 13.87 4.38 12.24
CA LEU A 210 15.00 4.38 11.32
C LEU A 210 14.76 5.38 10.19
N ALA A 211 15.84 5.99 9.71
CA ALA A 211 15.84 6.83 8.52
C ALA A 211 16.29 6.03 7.29
N MET A 212 15.65 6.26 6.14
CA MET A 212 16.07 5.65 4.87
C MET A 212 17.45 6.17 4.45
N ASN A 213 18.34 5.29 4.02
CA ASN A 213 19.63 5.65 3.42
C ASN A 213 19.65 5.22 1.94
N ALA A 214 19.68 6.20 1.04
CA ALA A 214 19.65 5.96 -0.40
C ALA A 214 20.86 5.16 -0.92
N LEU A 215 22.04 5.30 -0.32
CA LEU A 215 23.24 4.55 -0.74
C LEU A 215 23.12 3.07 -0.34
N LEU A 216 22.57 2.80 0.85
CA LEU A 216 22.30 1.42 1.29
C LEU A 216 21.18 0.77 0.48
N ASN A 217 20.19 1.53 0.00
CA ASN A 217 19.13 0.98 -0.86
C ASN A 217 19.67 0.30 -2.12
N GLU A 218 20.67 0.92 -2.77
CA GLU A 218 21.30 0.38 -3.96
C GLU A 218 22.09 -0.90 -3.63
N ILE A 219 22.81 -0.91 -2.50
CA ILE A 219 23.58 -2.07 -2.03
C ILE A 219 22.66 -3.23 -1.67
N ALA A 220 21.61 -2.98 -0.89
CA ALA A 220 20.63 -3.97 -0.49
C ALA A 220 19.86 -4.51 -1.71
N MET A 221 19.52 -3.66 -2.68
CA MET A 221 18.88 -4.07 -3.93
C MET A 221 19.79 -4.99 -4.75
N ALA A 222 21.08 -4.67 -4.85
CA ALA A 222 22.05 -5.51 -5.54
C ALA A 222 22.13 -6.90 -4.89
N HIS A 223 22.12 -6.98 -3.55
CA HIS A 223 22.12 -8.27 -2.85
C HIS A 223 20.83 -9.06 -3.02
N SER A 224 19.66 -8.40 -2.99
CA SER A 224 18.38 -9.06 -3.26
C SER A 224 18.32 -9.67 -4.67
N LYS A 225 18.87 -8.95 -5.67
CA LYS A 225 18.99 -9.46 -7.04
C LYS A 225 20.03 -10.57 -7.14
N ASP A 226 21.16 -10.47 -6.45
CA ASP A 226 22.18 -11.51 -6.43
C ASP A 226 21.65 -12.83 -5.84
N MET A 227 20.91 -12.75 -4.72
CA MET A 227 20.19 -13.89 -4.14
C MET A 227 19.21 -14.52 -5.13
N ALA A 228 18.49 -13.70 -5.91
CA ALA A 228 17.52 -14.19 -6.88
C ALA A 228 18.18 -14.88 -8.09
N PHE A 229 19.20 -14.26 -8.68
CA PHE A 229 19.75 -14.69 -9.96
C PHE A 229 20.89 -15.70 -9.82
N ASN A 230 21.84 -15.41 -8.93
CA ASN A 230 23.11 -16.13 -8.86
C ASN A 230 23.11 -17.20 -7.76
N ILE A 231 22.57 -16.87 -6.58
CA ILE A 231 22.57 -17.80 -5.44
C ILE A 231 21.36 -18.74 -5.50
N ARG A 232 20.17 -18.22 -5.84
CA ARG A 232 18.87 -18.91 -5.85
C ARG A 232 18.41 -19.43 -4.48
N GLU A 233 18.98 -18.87 -3.41
CA GLU A 233 18.61 -19.11 -2.02
C GLU A 233 18.91 -17.88 -1.15
N MET A 234 18.33 -17.85 0.05
CA MET A 234 18.63 -16.80 1.02
C MET A 234 20.04 -17.01 1.56
N SER A 235 20.84 -15.94 1.52
CA SER A 235 22.21 -15.94 2.05
C SER A 235 22.58 -14.55 2.54
N HIS A 236 23.38 -14.49 3.61
CA HIS A 236 24.05 -13.26 4.04
C HIS A 236 25.32 -12.97 3.25
N ASP A 237 25.94 -14.01 2.70
CA ASP A 237 27.10 -13.86 1.81
C ASP A 237 26.60 -13.82 0.36
N GLY A 238 27.21 -12.97 -0.46
CA GLY A 238 26.86 -12.90 -1.87
C GLY A 238 27.48 -14.02 -2.70
N SER A 239 27.11 -14.07 -3.97
CA SER A 239 27.45 -15.17 -4.89
C SER A 239 28.95 -15.32 -5.17
N LEU A 240 29.75 -14.29 -4.89
CA LEU A 240 31.20 -14.31 -5.02
C LEU A 240 31.92 -14.42 -3.67
N GLY A 241 31.17 -14.66 -2.59
CA GLY A 241 31.67 -14.89 -1.24
C GLY A 241 31.96 -13.62 -0.44
N GLU A 242 31.53 -12.45 -0.92
CA GLU A 242 31.60 -11.21 -0.16
C GLU A 242 30.52 -11.16 0.94
N THR A 243 30.93 -10.72 2.11
CA THR A 243 30.10 -10.67 3.31
C THR A 243 29.24 -9.40 3.35
N SER A 244 28.15 -9.40 4.14
CA SER A 244 27.33 -8.20 4.31
C SER A 244 28.10 -6.95 4.77
N PRO A 245 29.10 -7.03 5.68
CA PRO A 245 29.93 -5.87 5.99
C PRO A 245 30.80 -5.40 4.82
N GLU A 246 31.28 -6.29 3.95
CA GLU A 246 32.02 -5.88 2.75
C GLU A 246 31.11 -5.15 1.75
N ARG A 247 29.87 -5.63 1.55
CA ARG A 247 28.86 -4.92 0.75
C ARG A 247 28.57 -3.53 1.33
N ILE A 248 28.19 -3.46 2.60
CA ILE A 248 27.75 -2.21 3.24
C ILE A 248 28.90 -1.20 3.40
N LYS A 249 30.13 -1.65 3.74
CA LYS A 249 31.27 -0.75 4.04
C LYS A 249 32.11 -0.39 2.82
N GLN A 250 32.01 -1.14 1.73
CA GLN A 250 32.87 -0.95 0.56
C GLN A 250 32.06 -0.79 -0.73
N GLY A 251 30.74 -0.98 -0.69
CA GLY A 251 29.88 -1.03 -1.87
C GLY A 251 30.20 -2.20 -2.79
N LYS A 252 30.99 -3.17 -2.34
CA LYS A 252 31.50 -4.29 -3.13
C LYS A 252 30.37 -5.29 -3.35
N VAL A 253 29.81 -5.35 -4.56
CA VAL A 253 28.69 -6.23 -4.90
C VAL A 253 28.97 -7.00 -6.20
N PRO A 254 28.33 -8.14 -6.45
CA PRO A 254 28.49 -8.87 -7.70
C PRO A 254 27.95 -8.04 -8.86
N ASP A 255 28.67 -8.02 -9.97
CA ASP A 255 28.23 -7.37 -11.20
C ASP A 255 27.22 -8.28 -11.90
N LEU A 256 25.93 -7.93 -11.80
CA LEU A 256 24.84 -8.70 -12.36
C LEU A 256 24.89 -8.77 -13.91
N ASP A 257 25.56 -7.80 -14.55
CA ASP A 257 25.74 -7.78 -16.01
C ASP A 257 27.02 -8.53 -16.44
N ARG A 258 27.95 -8.78 -15.50
CA ARG A 258 29.24 -9.46 -15.76
C ARG A 258 29.47 -10.58 -14.74
N PRO A 259 28.89 -11.76 -14.98
CA PRO A 259 29.01 -12.90 -14.07
C PRO A 259 30.47 -13.20 -13.68
N GLY A 260 30.71 -13.39 -12.38
CA GLY A 260 32.04 -13.68 -11.83
C GLY A 260 32.91 -12.46 -11.56
N GLN A 261 32.41 -11.24 -11.72
CA GLN A 261 33.12 -10.00 -11.41
C GLN A 261 32.42 -9.20 -10.31
N PHE A 262 33.21 -8.43 -9.56
CA PHE A 262 32.69 -7.41 -8.65
C PHE A 262 32.51 -6.08 -9.37
N THR A 263 31.49 -5.34 -8.96
CA THR A 263 31.38 -3.90 -9.14
C THR A 263 31.33 -3.20 -7.78
N TYR A 264 31.43 -1.88 -7.77
CA TYR A 264 31.46 -1.08 -6.55
C TYR A 264 30.43 0.04 -6.62
N LEU A 265 29.40 -0.06 -5.79
CA LEU A 265 28.36 0.95 -5.65
C LEU A 265 28.80 2.06 -4.68
N PRO A 266 28.27 3.28 -4.82
CA PRO A 266 28.42 4.31 -3.80
C PRO A 266 27.95 3.82 -2.43
N TYR A 267 28.73 4.05 -1.38
CA TYR A 267 28.45 3.55 -0.02
C TYR A 267 28.63 4.64 1.04
N PRO A 268 27.96 4.53 2.20
CA PRO A 268 28.11 5.48 3.29
C PRO A 268 29.49 5.34 3.96
N ALA A 269 30.21 6.46 4.08
CA ALA A 269 31.48 6.52 4.83
C ALA A 269 31.24 6.52 6.36
N ASN A 270 32.26 6.24 7.17
CA ASN A 270 32.21 6.42 8.64
C ASN A 270 30.97 5.80 9.31
N ILE A 271 30.57 4.60 8.90
CA ILE A 271 29.47 3.88 9.56
C ILE A 271 29.99 3.27 10.87
N GLY A 272 29.14 3.25 11.89
CA GLY A 272 29.42 2.55 13.14
C GLY A 272 29.17 1.05 13.00
N TRP A 273 28.13 0.58 13.68
CA TRP A 273 27.64 -0.79 13.57
C TRP A 273 26.99 -1.01 12.21
N ALA A 274 27.07 -2.25 11.72
CA ALA A 274 26.34 -2.73 10.55
C ALA A 274 25.60 -4.03 10.91
N GLY A 275 24.41 -4.23 10.36
CA GLY A 275 23.61 -5.45 10.49
C GLY A 275 22.79 -5.69 9.24
N GLU A 276 22.31 -6.92 9.06
CA GLU A 276 21.53 -7.29 7.88
C GLU A 276 20.42 -8.27 8.28
N ASN A 277 19.22 -8.04 7.75
CA ASN A 277 18.18 -9.05 7.66
C ASN A 277 17.97 -9.43 6.19
N VAL A 278 17.86 -10.72 5.91
CA VAL A 278 17.50 -11.20 4.57
C VAL A 278 16.22 -12.04 4.64
N GLY A 279 15.38 -11.90 3.63
CA GLY A 279 14.06 -12.52 3.58
C GLY A 279 13.70 -13.03 2.20
N ARG A 280 12.78 -13.99 2.18
CA ARG A 280 12.21 -14.53 0.94
C ARG A 280 10.78 -14.98 1.18
N ARG A 281 9.88 -14.62 0.27
CA ARG A 281 8.47 -15.04 0.30
C ARG A 281 7.95 -15.38 -1.09
N TYR A 282 7.13 -16.43 -1.15
CA TYR A 282 6.35 -16.77 -2.33
C TYR A 282 5.09 -15.91 -2.34
N LEU A 283 4.92 -15.08 -3.37
CA LEU A 283 3.79 -14.19 -3.51
C LEU A 283 2.46 -14.94 -3.68
N SER A 284 2.49 -16.16 -4.21
CA SER A 284 1.31 -17.04 -4.29
C SER A 284 0.68 -17.31 -2.92
N MET A 285 1.45 -17.32 -1.83
CA MET A 285 0.91 -17.44 -0.47
C MET A 285 0.10 -16.21 -0.04
N PHE A 286 0.29 -15.09 -0.73
CA PHE A 286 -0.31 -13.78 -0.45
C PHE A 286 -1.16 -13.27 -1.62
N GLY A 287 -1.59 -14.17 -2.53
CA GLY A 287 -2.41 -13.79 -3.68
C GLY A 287 -1.71 -12.81 -4.64
N GLY A 288 -0.39 -12.83 -4.71
CA GLY A 288 0.40 -11.90 -5.54
C GLY A 288 0.73 -10.58 -4.85
N ASP A 289 0.36 -10.38 -3.58
CA ASP A 289 0.52 -9.13 -2.86
C ASP A 289 1.90 -9.00 -2.20
N VAL A 290 2.69 -8.05 -2.71
CA VAL A 290 4.05 -7.79 -2.23
C VAL A 290 4.05 -7.15 -0.84
N GLU A 291 3.11 -6.24 -0.55
CA GLU A 291 3.02 -5.57 0.75
C GLU A 291 2.60 -6.55 1.85
N ALA A 292 1.66 -7.45 1.56
CA ALA A 292 1.28 -8.52 2.48
C ALA A 292 2.44 -9.50 2.73
N ALA A 293 3.21 -9.82 1.69
CA ALA A 293 4.39 -10.66 1.82
C ALA A 293 5.50 -9.97 2.65
N ILE A 294 5.67 -8.65 2.52
CA ILE A 294 6.56 -7.84 3.36
C ILE A 294 6.09 -7.85 4.83
N ILE A 295 4.80 -7.63 5.08
CA ILE A 295 4.22 -7.69 6.43
C ILE A 295 4.54 -9.04 7.07
N HIS A 296 4.20 -10.13 6.39
CA HIS A 296 4.44 -11.48 6.90
C HIS A 296 5.94 -11.80 7.03
N GLN A 297 6.82 -11.20 6.22
CA GLN A 297 8.25 -11.34 6.41
C GLN A 297 8.69 -10.67 7.72
N HIS A 298 8.24 -9.44 7.99
CA HIS A 298 8.56 -8.74 9.23
C HIS A 298 7.96 -9.43 10.46
N GLU A 299 6.72 -9.93 10.39
CA GLU A 299 6.11 -10.71 11.48
C GLU A 299 6.98 -11.93 11.82
N TRP A 300 7.49 -12.63 10.80
CA TRP A 300 8.35 -13.79 11.01
C TRP A 300 9.73 -13.42 11.58
N PHE A 301 10.29 -12.28 11.19
CA PHE A 301 11.48 -11.73 11.85
C PHE A 301 11.20 -11.45 13.33
N MET A 302 10.02 -10.93 13.65
CA MET A 302 9.61 -10.60 15.01
C MET A 302 9.23 -11.80 15.86
N ASP A 303 8.93 -12.96 15.27
CA ASP A 303 8.69 -14.22 15.99
C ASP A 303 9.96 -14.78 16.64
N GLU A 304 11.14 -14.30 16.26
CA GLU A 304 12.40 -14.73 16.85
C GLU A 304 12.54 -14.28 18.31
N PRO A 305 13.25 -15.06 19.15
CA PRO A 305 13.44 -14.73 20.55
C PRO A 305 14.36 -13.51 20.72
N GLU A 306 14.02 -12.61 21.64
CA GLU A 306 14.82 -11.40 21.89
C GLU A 306 16.10 -11.70 22.71
N ASP A 307 16.17 -12.83 23.41
CA ASP A 307 17.24 -13.18 24.34
C ASP A 307 18.36 -14.08 23.75
N GLN A 308 18.29 -14.43 22.46
CA GLN A 308 19.24 -15.37 21.82
C GLN A 308 20.31 -14.70 20.94
N GLY A 309 20.72 -13.48 21.26
CA GLY A 309 21.81 -12.80 20.55
C GLY A 309 21.39 -12.21 19.20
N HIS A 310 22.32 -12.12 18.26
CA HIS A 310 22.07 -11.48 16.96
C HIS A 310 21.15 -12.34 16.09
N ASN A 311 19.98 -11.78 15.76
CA ASN A 311 18.98 -12.37 14.88
C ASN A 311 18.15 -11.25 14.21
N HIS A 312 17.11 -11.60 13.47
CA HIS A 312 16.32 -10.64 12.71
C HIS A 312 15.58 -9.66 13.63
N ARG A 313 14.96 -10.17 14.70
CA ARG A 313 14.27 -9.35 15.69
C ARG A 313 15.21 -8.36 16.38
N THR A 314 16.34 -8.84 16.89
CA THR A 314 17.28 -8.00 17.64
C THR A 314 17.96 -6.96 16.74
N THR A 315 18.12 -7.26 15.46
CA THR A 315 18.60 -6.32 14.43
C THR A 315 17.52 -5.26 14.13
N MET A 316 16.29 -5.68 13.79
CA MET A 316 15.18 -4.78 13.46
C MET A 316 14.80 -3.84 14.63
N LEU A 317 14.88 -4.32 15.86
CA LEU A 317 14.63 -3.52 17.07
C LEU A 317 15.84 -2.75 17.58
N SER A 318 17.03 -2.94 16.97
CA SER A 318 18.28 -2.34 17.44
C SER A 318 18.59 -2.68 18.91
N SER A 319 18.28 -3.90 19.34
CA SER A 319 18.42 -4.33 20.74
C SER A 319 19.90 -4.57 21.12
N LEU A 320 20.75 -4.92 20.16
CA LEU A 320 22.18 -5.23 20.40
C LEU A 320 23.15 -4.21 19.78
N ALA A 321 22.68 -3.41 18.83
CA ALA A 321 23.44 -2.34 18.20
C ALA A 321 22.50 -1.15 17.89
N PRO A 322 22.96 0.11 18.06
CA PRO A 322 22.10 1.29 18.01
C PRO A 322 21.85 1.78 16.57
N PHE A 323 21.24 0.94 15.73
CA PHE A 323 20.93 1.33 14.35
C PHE A 323 19.90 2.46 14.30
N ASN A 324 20.13 3.41 13.39
CA ASN A 324 19.29 4.58 13.17
C ASN A 324 19.07 4.92 11.69
N GLU A 325 19.79 4.26 10.79
CA GLU A 325 19.57 4.31 9.35
C GLU A 325 19.42 2.90 8.78
N ILE A 326 18.69 2.77 7.68
CA ILE A 326 18.42 1.50 6.99
C ILE A 326 18.42 1.70 5.47
N GLY A 327 18.98 0.76 4.72
CA GLY A 327 18.70 0.56 3.31
C GLY A 327 17.89 -0.70 3.08
N ILE A 328 16.96 -0.65 2.13
CA ILE A 328 16.07 -1.77 1.85
C ILE A 328 16.12 -2.11 0.36
N GLY A 329 16.41 -3.36 0.04
CA GLY A 329 16.31 -3.94 -1.29
C GLY A 329 15.11 -4.85 -1.34
N ILE A 330 14.16 -4.61 -2.25
CA ILE A 330 13.02 -5.52 -2.48
C ILE A 330 12.97 -5.82 -3.95
N TYR A 331 13.34 -7.05 -4.31
CA TYR A 331 13.34 -7.50 -5.69
C TYR A 331 12.28 -8.60 -5.87
N ARG A 332 11.39 -8.41 -6.85
CA ARG A 332 10.45 -9.43 -7.28
C ARG A 332 11.03 -10.14 -8.51
N ASP A 333 11.23 -11.45 -8.41
CA ASP A 333 11.69 -12.24 -9.55
C ASP A 333 10.54 -12.61 -10.51
N ASP A 334 10.91 -13.25 -11.62
CA ASP A 334 9.99 -13.65 -12.69
C ASP A 334 9.22 -14.95 -12.38
N THR A 335 9.50 -15.60 -11.25
CA THR A 335 8.88 -16.88 -10.89
C THR A 335 7.63 -16.68 -10.03
N ASP A 336 7.80 -16.18 -8.81
CA ASP A 336 6.74 -15.85 -7.83
C ASP A 336 7.34 -15.28 -6.53
N ILE A 337 8.63 -14.96 -6.48
CA ILE A 337 9.32 -14.75 -5.22
C ILE A 337 9.66 -13.27 -5.06
N ILE A 338 9.47 -12.76 -3.84
CA ILE A 338 10.14 -11.55 -3.41
C ILE A 338 11.36 -11.88 -2.56
N TRP A 339 12.43 -11.15 -2.83
CA TRP A 339 13.73 -11.20 -2.17
C TRP A 339 13.91 -9.87 -1.45
N ILE A 340 14.18 -9.95 -0.15
CA ILE A 340 14.27 -8.78 0.73
C ILE A 340 15.66 -8.76 1.36
N THR A 341 16.31 -7.61 1.31
CA THR A 341 17.52 -7.30 2.08
C THR A 341 17.29 -6.00 2.83
N GLU A 342 17.54 -6.00 4.14
CA GLU A 342 17.46 -4.83 5.00
C GLU A 342 18.82 -4.62 5.67
N ASP A 343 19.56 -3.61 5.21
CA ASP A 343 20.88 -3.27 5.70
C ASP A 343 20.80 -2.13 6.72
N TYR A 344 21.25 -2.37 7.94
CA TYR A 344 21.16 -1.44 9.06
C TYR A 344 22.52 -0.84 9.37
N ILE A 345 22.57 0.47 9.64
CA ILE A 345 23.78 1.14 10.15
C ILE A 345 23.48 2.08 11.33
N SER A 346 24.50 2.35 12.15
CA SER A 346 24.44 3.37 13.21
C SER A 346 25.32 4.56 12.82
N ARG A 347 24.78 5.77 12.81
CA ARG A 347 25.54 6.99 12.51
C ARG A 347 25.28 8.15 13.45
#